data_AF-A0AA37IMZ4-F1
#
_entry.id   AF-A0AA37IMZ4-F1
#
_cell.length_a   1.000
_cell.length_b   1.000
_cell.length_c   1.000
_cell.angle_alpha   90.00
_cell.angle_beta   90.00
_cell.angle_gamma   90.00
#
_symmetry.space_group_name_H-M   'P 1'
#
loop_
_entity.id
_entity.type
_entity.pdbx_description
1 polymer ?
#
loop_
_entity_poly.entity_id
_entity_poly.type
_entity_poly.pdbx_seq_one_letter_code
_entity_poly.pdbx_strand_id
1 'polypeptide(L)'
;MSKFFWSSLIRWLLQCVLVVATIVVLQPVCLAENLKPNGSSVSHSTDTVLDDADCSLREESWSDSLQKLWESICTQGPSTARFDESIMDDVPGDFIVTILSKPKYNRHIKATGLTLKNMRVTGQVLIPSGKIPGNLSFSHLKFEGPVTLDKVTVEGSISFTDSSFQNINLGGARIKGFLSLKGSDALQLNGIELKVDRSLLITNQSDTNETGKNQTSQNETDQNKKKENITFKTIWLDDLKTQNLTITNVDADILHASGAKVDGTLELTGSNLNDVVFSESTIDDVLFGRNYIKGSIDLSYAHVNHTLELTETTFHEIFAPGLKVDDSLKFRVSDRQAYMPVEETLSPCPAVEPVNEYLRKMQLWNATTGSKRGPEPEPPVQMDLRDARIHIIETPPYVSMWPPVLYMHGMNFDALRLDYRRTARKGIPDSLDRAWYSCWLQSISAPRFDEQPYKLLTTYLLIRGRLR
;
A
#
# COMPACT_ATOMS: atom_id res chain seq x y z
N MET A 1 9.65 -56.84 12.63
CA MET A 1 9.21 -55.43 12.64
C MET A 1 8.49 -54.99 13.93
N SER A 2 7.98 -55.87 14.80
CA SER A 2 7.23 -55.46 16.01
C SER A 2 8.08 -54.92 17.18
N LYS A 3 9.35 -55.33 17.30
CA LYS A 3 10.21 -54.92 18.44
C LYS A 3 10.72 -53.47 18.33
N PHE A 4 10.85 -52.93 17.12
CA PHE A 4 11.31 -51.55 16.92
C PHE A 4 10.21 -50.51 17.22
N PHE A 5 8.95 -50.86 16.93
CA PHE A 5 7.82 -49.95 17.15
C PHE A 5 7.53 -49.72 18.64
N TRP A 6 7.67 -50.77 19.46
CA TRP A 6 7.47 -50.68 20.91
C TRP A 6 8.52 -49.81 21.62
N SER A 7 9.77 -49.83 21.16
CA SER A 7 10.83 -48.99 21.72
C SER A 7 10.56 -47.50 21.49
N SER A 8 10.11 -47.12 20.29
CA SER A 8 9.82 -45.71 19.97
C SER A 8 8.57 -45.20 20.69
N LEU A 9 7.53 -46.03 20.83
CA LEU A 9 6.31 -45.64 21.54
C LEU A 9 6.56 -45.41 23.04
N ILE A 10 7.36 -46.28 23.68
CA ILE A 10 7.72 -46.14 25.10
C ILE A 10 8.55 -44.87 25.33
N ARG A 11 9.51 -44.56 24.43
CA ARG A 11 10.29 -43.31 24.52
C ARG A 11 9.39 -42.08 24.39
N TRP A 12 8.45 -42.08 23.45
CA TRP A 12 7.51 -40.98 23.25
C TRP A 12 6.62 -40.76 24.48
N LEU A 13 6.06 -41.84 25.04
CA LEU A 13 5.24 -41.76 26.25
C LEU A 13 6.01 -41.27 27.48
N LEU A 14 7.25 -41.74 27.68
CA LEU A 14 8.12 -41.24 28.77
C LEU A 14 8.44 -39.75 28.61
N GLN A 15 8.62 -39.28 27.37
CA GLN A 15 8.92 -37.87 27.09
C GLN A 15 7.69 -36.98 27.34
N CYS A 16 6.48 -37.45 27.01
CA CYS A 16 5.23 -36.76 27.36
C CYS A 16 5.00 -36.69 28.87
N VAL A 17 5.26 -37.79 29.61
CA VAL A 17 5.09 -37.80 31.07
C VAL A 17 6.07 -36.86 31.77
N LEU A 18 7.32 -36.76 31.28
CA LEU A 18 8.31 -35.82 31.80
C LEU A 18 7.91 -34.34 31.59
N VAL A 19 7.30 -34.01 30.45
CA VAL A 19 6.81 -32.65 30.17
C VAL A 19 5.60 -32.29 31.03
N VAL A 20 4.68 -33.23 31.27
CA VAL A 20 3.52 -32.97 32.16
C VAL A 20 3.97 -32.88 33.62
N ALA A 21 4.94 -33.69 34.05
CA ALA A 21 5.47 -33.64 35.41
C ALA A 21 6.21 -32.32 35.72
N THR A 22 6.94 -31.75 34.75
CA THR A 22 7.58 -30.43 34.94
C THR A 22 6.57 -29.27 34.96
N ILE A 23 5.47 -29.37 34.22
CA ILE A 23 4.39 -28.36 34.27
C ILE A 23 3.65 -28.41 35.62
N VAL A 24 3.46 -29.59 36.21
CA VAL A 24 2.75 -29.76 37.49
C VAL A 24 3.61 -29.38 38.71
N VAL A 25 4.95 -29.52 38.64
CA VAL A 25 5.85 -29.22 39.77
C VAL A 25 6.27 -27.74 39.83
N LEU A 26 6.01 -26.94 38.78
CA LEU A 26 6.28 -25.49 38.76
C LEU A 26 5.10 -24.60 39.17
N GLN A 27 4.05 -25.16 39.78
CA GLN A 27 3.02 -24.37 40.45
C GLN A 27 3.02 -24.61 41.96
N PRO A 28 3.69 -23.74 42.73
CA PRO A 28 3.27 -23.46 44.09
C PRO A 28 2.99 -21.96 44.27
N VAL A 29 1.82 -21.69 44.85
CA VAL A 29 1.44 -20.46 45.58
C VAL A 29 1.08 -19.24 44.72
N CYS A 30 -0.22 -19.10 44.42
CA CYS A 30 -0.90 -17.82 44.28
C CYS A 30 -2.42 -17.97 44.56
N LEU A 31 -2.75 -18.57 45.70
CA LEU A 31 -4.15 -18.73 46.14
C LEU A 31 -4.22 -18.69 47.67
N ALA A 32 -4.04 -17.50 48.25
CA ALA A 32 -4.62 -17.07 49.53
C ALA A 32 -4.04 -15.70 49.94
N GLU A 33 -4.72 -14.61 49.59
CA GLU A 33 -4.84 -13.41 50.43
C GLU A 33 -5.70 -12.38 49.70
N ASN A 34 -7.01 -12.35 49.99
CA ASN A 34 -7.85 -11.16 49.77
C ASN A 34 -9.17 -11.30 50.52
N LEU A 35 -9.11 -11.18 51.84
CA LEU A 35 -10.20 -10.64 52.65
C LEU A 35 -9.58 -9.86 53.83
N LYS A 36 -9.23 -8.60 53.60
CA LYS A 36 -9.18 -7.56 54.64
C LYS A 36 -9.66 -6.20 54.07
N PRO A 37 -10.37 -5.40 54.87
CA PRO A 37 -11.14 -4.25 54.41
C PRO A 37 -10.31 -2.95 54.42
N ASN A 38 -10.73 -2.01 53.57
CA ASN A 38 -10.62 -0.56 53.67
C ASN A 38 -9.32 0.08 54.18
N GLY A 39 -8.72 0.91 53.31
CA GLY A 39 -8.03 2.13 53.74
C GLY A 39 -6.56 2.21 53.40
N SER A 40 -6.20 2.22 52.11
CA SER A 40 -4.90 2.71 51.66
C SER A 40 -5.10 3.62 50.47
N SER A 41 -4.79 4.89 50.70
CA SER A 41 -4.73 5.99 49.74
C SER A 41 -4.00 5.56 48.48
N VAL A 42 -4.71 5.59 47.35
CA VAL A 42 -4.12 5.60 46.02
C VAL A 42 -3.14 6.76 45.97
N SER A 43 -1.83 6.45 45.99
CA SER A 43 -0.80 7.40 45.63
C SER A 43 -0.99 7.69 44.15
N HIS A 44 -1.74 8.75 43.84
CA HIS A 44 -1.68 9.37 42.52
C HIS A 44 -0.20 9.57 42.20
N SER A 45 0.29 8.91 41.16
CA SER A 45 1.53 9.32 40.52
C SER A 45 1.34 10.80 40.24
N THR A 46 2.06 11.63 40.98
CA THR A 46 2.13 13.06 40.72
C THR A 46 2.62 13.17 39.30
N ASP A 47 1.68 13.40 38.37
CA ASP A 47 1.99 13.94 37.06
C ASP A 47 2.95 15.08 37.35
N THR A 48 4.19 14.92 36.93
CA THR A 48 5.21 15.95 37.04
C THR A 48 4.66 17.15 36.29
N VAL A 49 4.06 18.07 37.04
CA VAL A 49 3.73 19.40 36.57
C VAL A 49 5.02 19.92 35.97
N LEU A 50 5.02 20.09 34.65
CA LEU A 50 6.16 20.68 33.95
C LEU A 50 6.30 22.08 34.54
N ASP A 51 7.41 22.34 35.23
CA ASP A 51 7.68 23.66 35.80
C ASP A 51 7.68 24.69 34.67
N ASP A 52 6.85 25.74 34.78
CA ASP A 52 6.74 26.85 33.82
C ASP A 52 8.11 27.48 33.49
N ALA A 53 9.10 27.30 34.37
CA ALA A 53 10.49 27.72 34.15
C ALA A 53 11.13 27.10 32.90
N ASP A 54 10.77 25.87 32.50
CA ASP A 54 11.35 25.19 31.34
C ASP A 54 10.97 25.88 30.01
N CYS A 55 9.85 26.61 29.95
CA CYS A 55 9.42 27.34 28.75
C CYS A 55 10.21 28.62 28.50
N SER A 56 10.87 29.17 29.53
CA SER A 56 11.74 30.35 29.40
C SER A 56 13.14 30.02 28.83
N LEU A 57 13.46 28.73 28.65
CA LEU A 57 14.72 28.30 28.07
C LEU A 57 14.80 28.70 26.59
N ARG A 58 15.86 29.42 26.23
CA ARG A 58 16.11 29.89 24.86
C ARG A 58 17.52 29.55 24.39
N GLU A 59 17.71 29.46 23.08
CA GLU A 59 19.05 29.57 22.49
C GLU A 59 19.37 31.05 22.26
N GLU A 60 20.62 31.44 22.49
CA GLU A 60 21.09 32.81 22.26
C GLU A 60 20.99 33.22 20.78
N SER A 61 21.02 32.24 19.87
CA SER A 61 20.92 32.46 18.43
C SER A 61 19.49 32.67 17.91
N TRP A 62 18.47 32.47 18.75
CA TRP A 62 17.07 32.63 18.33
C TRP A 62 16.67 34.10 18.31
N SER A 63 16.08 34.54 17.20
CA SER A 63 15.42 35.83 17.12
C SER A 63 14.22 35.91 18.08
N ASP A 64 13.78 37.12 18.41
CA ASP A 64 12.62 37.34 19.28
C ASP A 64 11.35 36.61 18.78
N SER A 65 11.17 36.49 17.46
CA SER A 65 10.06 35.74 16.87
C SER A 65 10.16 34.24 17.14
N LEU A 66 11.36 33.65 17.03
CA LEU A 66 11.57 32.22 17.32
C LEU A 66 11.43 31.92 18.81
N GLN A 67 11.84 32.86 19.67
CA GLN A 67 11.62 32.73 21.12
C GLN A 67 10.12 32.73 21.44
N LYS A 68 9.34 33.66 20.89
CA LYS A 68 7.88 33.68 21.04
C LYS A 68 7.21 32.42 20.49
N LEU A 69 7.71 31.90 19.35
CA LEU A 69 7.24 30.64 18.78
C LEU A 69 7.47 29.48 19.75
N TRP A 70 8.68 29.36 20.32
CA TRP A 70 8.97 28.34 21.32
C TRP A 70 8.09 28.50 22.57
N GLU A 71 7.98 29.70 23.13
CA GLU A 71 7.14 29.98 24.30
C GLU A 71 5.68 29.59 24.05
N SER A 72 5.16 29.85 22.85
CA SER A 72 3.81 29.45 22.45
C SER A 72 3.66 27.92 22.35
N ILE A 73 4.60 27.23 21.69
CA ILE A 73 4.63 25.76 21.63
C ILE A 73 4.70 25.15 23.04
N CYS A 74 5.51 25.75 23.90
CA CYS A 74 5.74 25.25 25.26
C CYS A 74 4.52 25.46 26.16
N THR A 75 3.91 26.64 26.16
CA THR A 75 2.79 26.94 27.07
C THR A 75 1.46 26.36 26.61
N GLN A 76 1.19 26.31 25.31
CA GLN A 76 -0.13 25.92 24.77
C GLN A 76 -0.20 24.45 24.33
N GLY A 77 0.93 23.76 24.30
CA GLY A 77 1.01 22.38 23.82
C GLY A 77 0.71 22.25 22.31
N PRO A 78 0.17 21.12 21.83
CA PRO A 78 0.09 20.80 20.40
C PRO A 78 -1.01 21.54 19.63
N SER A 79 -1.63 22.60 20.16
CA SER A 79 -2.75 23.21 19.48
C SER A 79 -2.77 24.73 19.59
N THR A 80 -2.59 25.34 18.42
CA THR A 80 -3.10 26.67 18.05
C THR A 80 -2.30 27.89 18.49
N ALA A 81 -0.97 27.84 18.35
CA ALA A 81 -0.25 29.06 18.02
C ALA A 81 -0.79 29.59 16.68
N ARG A 82 -1.93 30.30 16.73
CA ARG A 82 -2.51 31.04 15.62
C ARG A 82 -1.63 32.26 15.45
N PHE A 83 -0.53 32.07 14.73
CA PHE A 83 0.13 33.21 14.12
C PHE A 83 -0.85 33.81 13.12
N ASP A 84 -1.00 35.13 13.18
CA ASP A 84 -1.80 35.87 12.23
C ASP A 84 -1.35 35.49 10.81
N GLU A 85 -2.27 34.97 10.00
CA GLU A 85 -2.00 34.44 8.65
C GLU A 85 -1.34 35.48 7.73
N SER A 86 -1.39 36.76 8.12
CA SER A 86 -0.80 37.87 7.37
C SER A 86 0.73 37.94 7.43
N ILE A 87 1.41 37.20 8.33
CA ILE A 87 2.87 37.16 8.42
C ILE A 87 3.32 35.70 8.49
N MET A 88 3.59 35.08 7.33
CA MET A 88 4.32 33.81 7.28
C MET A 88 5.75 34.07 7.77
N ASP A 89 5.98 33.93 9.08
CA ASP A 89 7.32 34.01 9.63
C ASP A 89 8.15 32.83 9.10
N ASP A 90 9.34 33.16 8.59
CA ASP A 90 10.34 32.19 8.19
C ASP A 90 10.89 31.49 9.43
N VAL A 91 10.71 30.17 9.49
CA VAL A 91 11.27 29.34 10.55
C VAL A 91 12.50 28.62 10.00
N PRO A 92 13.72 28.91 10.48
CA PRO A 92 14.90 28.18 10.06
C PRO A 92 14.77 26.69 10.40
N GLY A 93 15.17 25.80 9.50
CA GLY A 93 15.15 24.35 9.73
C GLY A 93 15.95 23.94 10.97
N ASP A 94 17.05 24.64 11.28
CA ASP A 94 17.87 24.42 12.48
C ASP A 94 17.10 24.68 13.79
N PHE A 95 16.07 25.55 13.78
CA PHE A 95 15.18 25.71 14.93
C PHE A 95 14.40 24.42 15.18
N ILE A 96 13.79 23.85 14.14
CA ILE A 96 13.03 22.59 14.21
C ILE A 96 13.94 21.44 14.66
N VAL A 97 15.14 21.32 14.07
CA VAL A 97 16.15 20.34 14.48
C VAL A 97 16.51 20.50 15.95
N THR A 98 16.71 21.74 16.39
CA THR A 98 17.09 22.05 17.78
C THR A 98 16.02 21.61 18.77
N ILE A 99 14.75 21.95 18.54
CA ILE A 99 13.66 21.60 19.46
C ILE A 99 13.37 20.09 19.48
N LEU A 100 13.59 19.39 18.36
CA LEU A 100 13.40 17.94 18.25
C LEU A 100 14.58 17.10 18.72
N SER A 101 15.76 17.70 18.88
CA SER A 101 17.00 16.95 19.18
C SER A 101 17.56 17.24 20.57
N LYS A 102 17.41 18.47 21.09
CA LYS A 102 17.99 18.82 22.39
C LYS A 102 17.10 18.33 23.55
N PRO A 103 17.67 17.65 24.57
CA PRO A 103 16.91 17.09 25.68
C PRO A 103 16.02 18.09 26.42
N LYS A 104 16.45 19.35 26.54
CA LYS A 104 15.68 20.40 27.22
C LYS A 104 14.31 20.66 26.59
N TYR A 105 14.23 20.61 25.26
CA TYR A 105 12.99 20.85 24.52
C TYR A 105 12.18 19.56 24.31
N ASN A 106 12.88 18.44 24.09
CA ASN A 106 12.25 17.13 23.87
C ASN A 106 11.40 16.64 25.05
N ARG A 107 11.72 17.02 26.29
CA ARG A 107 10.89 16.68 27.46
C ARG A 107 9.47 17.23 27.30
N HIS A 108 9.35 18.44 26.77
CA HIS A 108 8.06 19.07 26.51
C HIS A 108 7.32 18.37 25.37
N ILE A 109 8.02 18.16 24.24
CA ILE A 109 7.47 17.46 23.07
C ILE A 109 7.01 16.04 23.42
N LYS A 110 7.64 15.37 24.39
CA LYS A 110 7.15 14.08 24.89
C LYS A 110 5.74 14.16 25.48
N ALA A 111 5.47 15.21 26.26
CA ALA A 111 4.19 15.39 26.94
C ALA A 111 3.12 15.92 25.99
N THR A 112 3.48 16.87 25.13
CA THR A 112 2.52 17.62 24.32
C THR A 112 2.50 17.21 22.86
N GLY A 113 3.58 16.63 22.33
CA GLY A 113 3.84 16.62 20.89
C GLY A 113 4.29 17.98 20.36
N LEU A 114 4.55 18.05 19.05
CA LEU A 114 4.88 19.27 18.32
C LEU A 114 3.87 19.45 17.19
N THR A 115 3.25 20.63 17.14
CA THR A 115 2.36 21.01 16.05
C THR A 115 2.77 22.36 15.47
N LEU A 116 3.03 22.42 14.17
CA LEU A 116 3.33 23.65 13.43
C LEU A 116 2.34 23.81 12.28
N LYS A 117 1.85 25.03 12.08
CA LYS A 117 0.86 25.34 11.04
C LYS A 117 1.17 26.64 10.31
N ASN A 118 0.89 26.69 9.00
CA ASN A 118 0.93 27.90 8.18
C ASN A 118 2.31 28.61 8.19
N MET A 119 3.41 27.85 8.19
CA MET A 119 4.77 28.41 8.23
C MET A 119 5.59 28.06 6.99
N ARG A 120 6.55 28.92 6.67
CA ARG A 120 7.61 28.63 5.71
C ARG A 120 8.86 28.20 6.47
N VAL A 121 9.36 27.00 6.17
CA VAL A 121 10.58 26.48 6.78
C VAL A 121 11.74 26.71 5.83
N THR A 122 12.68 27.57 6.22
CA THR A 122 13.85 27.94 5.41
C THR A 122 15.04 27.05 5.74
N GLY A 123 15.85 26.69 4.75
CA GLY A 123 16.97 25.76 4.94
C GLY A 123 16.52 24.30 5.12
N GLN A 124 17.45 23.45 5.54
CA GLN A 124 17.25 22.00 5.66
C GLN A 124 16.83 21.59 7.08
N VAL A 125 16.00 20.55 7.19
CA VAL A 125 15.71 19.89 8.47
C VAL A 125 16.41 18.55 8.46
N LEU A 126 17.55 18.46 9.17
CA LEU A 126 18.41 17.27 9.19
C LEU A 126 18.49 16.68 10.61
N ILE A 127 17.84 15.54 10.81
CA ILE A 127 17.94 14.73 12.02
C ILE A 127 18.46 13.34 11.59
N PRO A 128 19.78 13.11 11.59
CA PRO A 128 20.40 11.92 10.99
C PRO A 128 20.31 10.67 11.86
N SER A 129 19.93 10.84 13.14
CA SER A 129 19.55 9.77 14.07
C SER A 129 19.00 10.42 15.32
N GLY A 130 18.24 9.67 16.12
CA GLY A 130 17.78 10.14 17.41
C GLY A 130 16.44 9.56 17.80
N LYS A 131 15.91 10.07 18.91
CA LYS A 131 14.61 9.67 19.45
C LYS A 131 13.74 10.91 19.62
N ILE A 132 12.61 10.94 18.92
CA ILE A 132 11.58 11.98 19.07
C ILE A 132 10.46 11.39 19.91
N PRO A 133 10.24 11.88 21.14
CA PRO A 133 9.43 11.17 22.12
C PRO A 133 7.92 11.38 22.00
N GLY A 134 7.45 12.21 21.07
CA GLY A 134 6.04 12.59 20.93
C GLY A 134 5.53 12.59 19.49
N ASN A 135 4.28 13.02 19.32
CA ASN A 135 3.64 13.17 18.02
C ASN A 135 4.14 14.43 17.32
N LEU A 136 4.26 14.37 15.99
CA LEU A 136 4.59 15.50 15.12
C LEU A 136 3.43 15.76 14.17
N SER A 137 2.94 17.00 14.13
CA SER A 137 1.86 17.43 13.23
C SER A 137 2.27 18.71 12.51
N PHE A 138 2.39 18.63 11.19
CA PHE A 138 2.77 19.74 10.34
C PHE A 138 1.63 19.99 9.36
N SER A 139 1.02 21.18 9.39
CA SER A 139 -0.10 21.50 8.50
C SER A 139 0.17 22.78 7.70
N HIS A 140 -0.09 22.77 6.39
CA HIS A 140 0.16 23.94 5.54
C HIS A 140 1.60 24.49 5.67
N LEU A 141 2.58 23.59 5.80
CA LEU A 141 3.98 23.97 5.83
C LEU A 141 4.58 23.98 4.43
N LYS A 142 5.45 24.96 4.17
CA LYS A 142 6.29 24.98 2.98
C LYS A 142 7.75 24.80 3.37
N PHE A 143 8.33 23.64 3.09
CA PHE A 143 9.76 23.38 3.29
C PHE A 143 10.55 23.79 2.04
N GLU A 144 11.41 24.80 2.18
CA GLU A 144 12.26 25.27 1.07
C GLU A 144 13.49 24.38 0.86
N GLY A 145 13.91 23.65 1.89
CA GLY A 145 14.99 22.66 1.82
C GLY A 145 14.51 21.23 2.07
N PRO A 146 15.41 20.23 1.98
CA PRO A 146 15.10 18.84 2.23
C PRO A 146 14.76 18.58 3.71
N VAL A 147 13.86 17.62 3.94
CA VAL A 147 13.53 17.08 5.26
C VAL A 147 14.08 15.67 5.38
N THR A 148 15.05 15.46 6.27
CA THR A 148 15.73 14.19 6.49
C THR A 148 15.59 13.75 7.94
N LEU A 149 14.88 12.64 8.16
CA LEU A 149 14.70 11.95 9.44
C LEU A 149 15.34 10.55 9.38
N ASP A 150 16.58 10.47 8.90
CA ASP A 150 17.32 9.21 8.72
C ASP A 150 17.52 8.51 10.07
N LYS A 151 17.21 7.22 10.17
CA LYS A 151 17.39 6.39 11.38
C LYS A 151 16.79 6.98 12.66
N VAL A 152 15.80 7.86 12.53
CA VAL A 152 15.10 8.46 13.68
C VAL A 152 14.03 7.51 14.18
N THR A 153 13.96 7.34 15.51
CA THR A 153 12.79 6.70 16.14
C THR A 153 11.82 7.76 16.64
N VAL A 154 10.64 7.84 16.05
CA VAL A 154 9.51 8.64 16.57
C VAL A 154 8.61 7.74 17.39
N GLU A 155 8.49 8.03 18.69
CA GLU A 155 7.66 7.26 19.61
C GLU A 155 6.16 7.48 19.40
N GLY A 156 5.79 8.60 18.77
CA GLY A 156 4.43 8.93 18.37
C GLY A 156 4.17 8.72 16.88
N SER A 157 3.23 9.51 16.35
CA SER A 157 2.89 9.59 14.93
C SER A 157 3.54 10.81 14.28
N ILE A 158 3.70 10.77 12.95
CA ILE A 158 4.05 11.92 12.12
C ILE A 158 2.90 12.17 11.14
N SER A 159 2.38 13.39 11.10
CA SER A 159 1.38 13.82 10.15
C SER A 159 1.86 15.07 9.43
N PHE A 160 1.88 15.01 8.10
CA PHE A 160 1.99 16.15 7.23
C PHE A 160 0.65 16.32 6.51
N THR A 161 0.06 17.50 6.63
CA THR A 161 -1.24 17.83 6.04
C THR A 161 -1.11 19.06 5.16
N ASP A 162 -1.47 18.96 3.89
CA ASP A 162 -1.44 20.05 2.91
C ASP A 162 -0.10 20.81 2.92
N SER A 163 1.01 20.08 3.13
CA SER A 163 2.36 20.63 3.25
C SER A 163 3.21 20.25 2.03
N SER A 164 4.05 21.17 1.57
CA SER A 164 4.88 20.99 0.37
C SER A 164 6.36 20.81 0.73
N PHE A 165 7.02 19.87 0.05
CA PHE A 165 8.43 19.55 0.26
C PHE A 165 9.19 19.59 -1.05
N GLN A 166 10.46 19.94 -0.98
CA GLN A 166 11.36 19.60 -2.08
C GLN A 166 11.59 18.07 -2.09
N ASN A 167 12.15 17.52 -1.01
CA ASN A 167 12.40 16.08 -0.85
C ASN A 167 12.15 15.68 0.61
N ILE A 168 11.64 14.46 0.81
CA ILE A 168 11.49 13.85 2.14
C ILE A 168 12.31 12.55 2.17
N ASN A 169 13.20 12.44 3.15
CA ASN A 169 13.97 11.23 3.42
C ASN A 169 13.66 10.71 4.84
N LEU A 170 13.03 9.54 4.92
CA LEU A 170 12.69 8.79 6.11
C LEU A 170 13.45 7.44 6.15
N GLY A 171 14.59 7.36 5.47
CA GLY A 171 15.41 6.14 5.39
C GLY A 171 15.76 5.58 6.77
N GLY A 172 15.57 4.28 6.99
CA GLY A 172 15.81 3.61 8.27
C GLY A 172 15.01 4.14 9.46
N ALA A 173 14.08 5.08 9.26
CA ALA A 173 13.30 5.66 10.34
C ALA A 173 12.33 4.63 10.91
N ARG A 174 12.01 4.77 12.21
CA ARG A 174 10.97 3.99 12.86
C ARG A 174 9.92 4.90 13.48
N ILE A 175 8.69 4.80 13.02
CA ILE A 175 7.54 5.54 13.53
C ILE A 175 6.65 4.54 14.27
N LYS A 176 6.54 4.67 15.59
CA LYS A 176 5.74 3.73 16.40
C LYS A 176 4.23 3.95 16.24
N GLY A 177 3.83 5.16 15.85
CA GLY A 177 2.46 5.51 15.52
C GLY A 177 2.16 5.38 14.03
N PHE A 178 1.46 6.37 13.50
CA PHE A 178 1.10 6.49 12.09
C PHE A 178 2.07 7.42 11.36
N LEU A 179 2.24 7.20 10.06
CA LEU A 179 2.83 8.18 9.15
C LEU A 179 1.76 8.61 8.14
N SER A 180 1.44 9.90 8.09
CA SER A 180 0.46 10.46 7.15
C SER A 180 1.07 11.57 6.30
N LEU A 181 0.91 11.47 4.97
CA LEU A 181 1.24 12.48 3.96
C LEU A 181 -0.05 12.87 3.24
N LYS A 182 -0.89 13.63 3.94
CA LYS A 182 -2.24 13.96 3.52
C LYS A 182 -2.27 15.29 2.76
N GLY A 183 -2.72 15.32 1.52
CA GLY A 183 -2.68 16.52 0.67
C GLY A 183 -1.27 17.10 0.46
N SER A 184 -0.23 16.34 0.82
CA SER A 184 1.15 16.81 0.86
C SER A 184 1.91 16.42 -0.39
N ASP A 185 2.51 17.39 -1.08
CA ASP A 185 3.27 17.22 -2.31
C ASP A 185 4.79 17.21 -2.04
N ALA A 186 5.51 16.33 -2.73
CA ALA A 186 6.97 16.31 -2.70
C ALA A 186 7.53 15.84 -4.04
N LEU A 187 8.72 16.31 -4.43
CA LEU A 187 9.37 15.75 -5.63
C LEU A 187 9.70 14.26 -5.42
N GLN A 188 10.24 13.92 -4.24
CA GLN A 188 10.66 12.56 -3.90
C GLN A 188 10.31 12.22 -2.45
N LEU A 189 9.83 10.99 -2.25
CA LEU A 189 9.73 10.34 -0.95
C LEU A 189 10.69 9.15 -0.93
N ASN A 190 11.69 9.19 -0.05
CA ASN A 190 12.58 8.07 0.22
C ASN A 190 12.30 7.51 1.61
N GLY A 191 11.79 6.28 1.69
CA GLY A 191 11.53 5.53 2.91
C GLY A 191 12.15 4.13 2.85
N ILE A 192 13.35 3.99 2.29
CA ILE A 192 14.10 2.73 2.31
C ILE A 192 14.34 2.30 3.76
N GLU A 193 14.05 1.04 4.10
CA GLU A 193 14.08 0.48 5.46
C GLU A 193 13.14 1.20 6.47
N LEU A 194 12.17 1.98 5.98
CA LEU A 194 11.19 2.64 6.84
C LEU A 194 10.36 1.61 7.60
N LYS A 195 10.20 1.83 8.90
CA LYS A 195 9.27 1.06 9.73
C LYS A 195 8.18 1.94 10.28
N VAL A 196 6.93 1.58 10.04
CA VAL A 196 5.74 2.20 10.64
C VAL A 196 5.01 1.13 11.42
N ASP A 197 5.04 1.17 12.75
CA ASP A 197 4.46 0.09 13.56
C ASP A 197 2.91 -0.01 13.41
N ARG A 198 2.26 1.03 12.87
CA ARG A 198 0.83 1.03 12.50
C ARG A 198 0.64 1.22 10.99
N SER A 199 0.07 2.35 10.55
CA SER A 199 -0.27 2.55 9.14
C SER A 199 0.54 3.68 8.49
N LEU A 200 0.93 3.47 7.24
CA LEU A 200 1.43 4.48 6.32
C LEU A 200 0.29 4.91 5.39
N LEU A 201 -0.05 6.20 5.41
CA LEU A 201 -1.12 6.79 4.62
C LEU A 201 -0.58 7.91 3.73
N ILE A 202 -0.72 7.77 2.42
CA ILE A 202 -0.43 8.83 1.43
C ILE A 202 -1.73 9.11 0.68
N THR A 203 -2.35 10.27 0.91
CA THR A 203 -3.69 10.53 0.34
C THR A 203 -3.95 11.98 0.03
N ASN A 204 -4.53 12.27 -1.13
CA ASN A 204 -4.97 13.62 -1.50
C ASN A 204 -6.30 14.06 -0.86
N GLN A 205 -6.89 13.25 0.01
CA GLN A 205 -8.15 13.61 0.62
C GLN A 205 -7.91 14.55 1.80
N SER A 206 -7.82 15.87 1.62
CA SER A 206 -7.84 16.78 2.78
C SER A 206 -9.13 16.60 3.59
N ASP A 207 -9.06 16.64 4.92
CA ASP A 207 -10.23 16.47 5.84
C ASP A 207 -11.18 17.67 5.80
N THR A 208 -11.21 18.43 4.70
CA THR A 208 -12.03 19.65 4.57
C THR A 208 -13.54 19.39 4.55
N ASN A 209 -13.97 18.16 4.84
CA ASN A 209 -15.25 17.91 5.50
C ASN A 209 -15.23 18.43 6.95
N GLU A 210 -14.84 19.69 7.16
CA GLU A 210 -15.15 20.43 8.38
C GLU A 210 -16.68 20.46 8.50
N THR A 211 -17.18 19.49 9.24
CA THR A 211 -18.55 19.37 9.69
C THR A 211 -19.00 20.69 10.30
N GLY A 212 -19.90 21.40 9.60
CA GLY A 212 -20.84 22.30 10.28
C GLY A 212 -20.68 23.80 10.06
N LYS A 213 -20.60 24.27 8.81
CA LYS A 213 -21.25 25.55 8.49
C LYS A 213 -22.34 25.32 7.46
N ASN A 214 -23.57 25.59 7.89
CA ASN A 214 -24.79 25.66 7.09
C ASN A 214 -24.59 26.55 5.85
N GLN A 215 -24.01 26.02 4.78
CA GLN A 215 -24.08 26.64 3.47
C GLN A 215 -25.41 26.21 2.85
N THR A 216 -26.40 27.06 3.09
CA THR A 216 -27.62 27.18 2.30
C THR A 216 -27.28 27.06 0.81
N SER A 217 -27.93 26.09 0.16
CA SER A 217 -27.92 25.83 -1.28
C SER A 217 -27.93 27.12 -2.09
N GLN A 218 -26.79 27.49 -2.67
CA GLN A 218 -26.77 28.36 -3.85
C GLN A 218 -25.49 28.11 -4.65
N ASN A 219 -25.69 27.45 -5.79
CA ASN A 219 -24.80 27.26 -6.94
C ASN A 219 -23.76 26.13 -6.88
N GLU A 220 -24.22 24.92 -7.21
CA GLU A 220 -23.45 23.69 -7.53
C GLU A 220 -22.48 23.80 -8.73
N THR A 221 -22.34 24.95 -9.38
CA THR A 221 -21.57 25.08 -10.63
C THR A 221 -20.04 25.17 -10.45
N ASP A 222 -19.52 25.38 -9.24
CA ASP A 222 -18.06 25.46 -8.98
C ASP A 222 -17.45 24.22 -8.32
N GLN A 223 -18.23 23.14 -8.10
CA GLN A 223 -17.70 21.88 -7.54
C GLN A 223 -16.85 21.05 -8.50
N ASN A 224 -16.68 21.51 -9.75
CA ASN A 224 -15.75 20.93 -10.71
C ASN A 224 -14.33 21.49 -10.62
N LYS A 225 -13.95 22.16 -9.51
CA LYS A 225 -12.54 22.43 -9.24
C LYS A 225 -11.84 21.07 -9.09
N LYS A 226 -11.27 20.60 -10.21
CA LYS A 226 -10.58 19.33 -10.39
C LYS A 226 -9.70 19.11 -9.16
N LYS A 227 -10.05 18.14 -8.32
CA LYS A 227 -9.25 17.78 -7.16
C LYS A 227 -7.90 17.29 -7.70
N GLU A 228 -6.89 18.14 -7.62
CA GLU A 228 -5.57 17.88 -8.19
C GLU A 228 -4.89 16.81 -7.35
N ASN A 229 -4.57 15.66 -7.93
CA ASN A 229 -3.88 14.57 -7.25
C ASN A 229 -2.57 15.06 -6.61
N ILE A 230 -2.18 14.45 -5.49
CA ILE A 230 -0.84 14.68 -4.97
C ILE A 230 0.15 14.15 -6.00
N THR A 231 1.12 14.97 -6.37
CA THR A 231 2.15 14.56 -7.33
C THR A 231 3.45 14.24 -6.61
N PHE A 232 3.97 13.04 -6.83
CA PHE A 232 5.35 12.68 -6.58
C PHE A 232 6.04 12.39 -7.91
N LYS A 233 7.34 12.63 -8.02
CA LYS A 233 8.09 12.01 -9.12
C LYS A 233 8.33 10.54 -8.81
N THR A 234 8.82 10.25 -7.60
CA THR A 234 9.16 8.88 -7.19
C THR A 234 8.91 8.66 -5.70
N ILE A 235 8.39 7.47 -5.38
CA ILE A 235 8.17 6.97 -4.03
C ILE A 235 8.98 5.68 -3.86
N TRP A 236 9.99 5.72 -2.99
CA TRP A 236 10.81 4.55 -2.63
C TRP A 236 10.43 4.10 -1.21
N LEU A 237 10.03 2.84 -1.05
CA LEU A 237 9.56 2.21 0.19
C LEU A 237 10.16 0.80 0.32
N ASP A 238 11.38 0.61 -0.14
CA ASP A 238 12.05 -0.70 -0.09
C ASP A 238 12.26 -1.15 1.34
N ASP A 239 12.08 -2.45 1.59
CA ASP A 239 12.14 -3.06 2.91
C ASP A 239 11.19 -2.41 3.94
N LEU A 240 10.13 -1.71 3.48
CA LEU A 240 9.10 -1.11 4.32
C LEU A 240 8.50 -2.18 5.23
N LYS A 241 8.34 -1.87 6.51
CA LYS A 241 7.60 -2.71 7.46
C LYS A 241 6.44 -1.91 8.02
N THR A 242 5.21 -2.30 7.70
CA THR A 242 4.01 -1.60 8.16
C THR A 242 2.86 -2.55 8.43
N GLN A 243 1.94 -2.17 9.30
CA GLN A 243 0.69 -2.92 9.46
C GLN A 243 -0.20 -2.70 8.23
N ASN A 244 -0.39 -1.45 7.80
CA ASN A 244 -1.18 -1.15 6.61
C ASN A 244 -0.46 -0.12 5.74
N LEU A 245 -0.66 -0.21 4.43
CA LEU A 245 -0.18 0.75 3.44
C LEU A 245 -1.36 1.20 2.58
N THR A 246 -1.72 2.48 2.66
CA THR A 246 -2.78 3.07 1.85
C THR A 246 -2.21 4.22 1.02
N ILE A 247 -2.34 4.13 -0.30
CA ILE A 247 -1.96 5.18 -1.26
C ILE A 247 -3.17 5.50 -2.12
N THR A 248 -3.71 6.71 -1.96
CA THR A 248 -4.98 7.10 -2.58
C THR A 248 -4.90 8.46 -3.30
N ASN A 249 -5.34 8.51 -4.55
CA ASN A 249 -5.34 9.72 -5.39
C ASN A 249 -3.93 10.35 -5.52
N VAL A 250 -2.94 9.51 -5.80
CA VAL A 250 -1.54 9.91 -5.99
C VAL A 250 -1.15 9.77 -7.46
N ASP A 251 -0.48 10.79 -7.99
CA ASP A 251 0.19 10.77 -9.28
C ASP A 251 1.69 10.55 -9.03
N ALA A 252 2.25 9.46 -9.54
CA ALA A 252 3.70 9.23 -9.45
C ALA A 252 4.28 8.54 -10.69
N ASP A 253 5.53 8.84 -11.05
CA ASP A 253 6.17 8.07 -12.12
C ASP A 253 6.45 6.65 -11.63
N ILE A 254 7.03 6.51 -10.44
CA ILE A 254 7.45 5.20 -9.93
C ILE A 254 7.05 5.08 -8.45
N LEU A 255 6.39 3.97 -8.12
CA LEU A 255 6.22 3.45 -6.76
C LEU A 255 7.06 2.17 -6.64
N HIS A 256 8.15 2.23 -5.88
CA HIS A 256 9.07 1.11 -5.67
C HIS A 256 9.06 0.70 -4.20
N ALA A 257 8.65 -0.52 -3.90
CA ALA A 257 8.47 -1.06 -2.55
C ALA A 257 8.90 -2.53 -2.49
N SER A 258 10.11 -2.80 -2.98
CA SER A 258 10.68 -4.15 -3.05
C SER A 258 11.06 -4.65 -1.66
N GLY A 259 10.82 -5.92 -1.37
CA GLY A 259 11.07 -6.51 -0.04
C GLY A 259 10.13 -6.00 1.06
N ALA A 260 9.08 -5.23 0.72
CA ALA A 260 8.14 -4.68 1.68
C ALA A 260 7.37 -5.78 2.41
N LYS A 261 7.09 -5.54 3.69
CA LYS A 261 6.30 -6.40 4.58
C LYS A 261 5.11 -5.63 5.10
N VAL A 262 3.93 -5.97 4.59
CA VAL A 262 2.66 -5.36 4.98
C VAL A 262 1.86 -6.42 5.72
N ASP A 263 1.81 -6.32 7.05
CA ASP A 263 1.19 -7.34 7.92
C ASP A 263 -0.35 -7.37 7.83
N GLY A 264 -0.94 -6.37 7.19
CA GLY A 264 -2.38 -6.19 6.97
C GLY A 264 -2.66 -5.83 5.52
N THR A 265 -3.42 -4.76 5.29
CA THR A 265 -3.89 -4.42 3.94
C THR A 265 -2.95 -3.46 3.21
N LEU A 266 -2.60 -3.82 1.97
CA LEU A 266 -2.12 -2.90 0.95
C LEU A 266 -3.28 -2.41 0.10
N GLU A 267 -3.57 -1.12 0.15
CA GLU A 267 -4.59 -0.46 -0.67
C GLU A 267 -3.97 0.61 -1.56
N LEU A 268 -4.03 0.39 -2.89
CA LEU A 268 -3.78 1.44 -3.87
C LEU A 268 -5.11 1.80 -4.51
N THR A 269 -5.55 3.06 -4.41
CA THR A 269 -6.82 3.50 -5.00
C THR A 269 -6.80 4.87 -5.69
N GLY A 270 -7.45 4.99 -6.85
CA GLY A 270 -7.59 6.29 -7.54
C GLY A 270 -6.27 6.93 -7.97
N SER A 271 -5.17 6.19 -7.99
CA SER A 271 -3.82 6.72 -8.25
C SER A 271 -3.44 6.56 -9.72
N ASN A 272 -2.70 7.53 -10.28
CA ASN A 272 -2.11 7.43 -11.61
C ASN A 272 -0.61 7.15 -11.47
N LEU A 273 -0.20 5.91 -11.68
CA LEU A 273 1.20 5.48 -11.50
C LEU A 273 1.79 5.09 -12.86
N ASN A 274 3.04 5.41 -13.19
CA ASN A 274 3.63 4.80 -14.39
C ASN A 274 4.10 3.37 -14.07
N ASP A 275 4.97 3.20 -13.08
CA ASP A 275 5.47 1.87 -12.69
C ASP A 275 5.23 1.59 -11.20
N VAL A 276 4.94 0.32 -10.90
CA VAL A 276 4.68 -0.18 -9.55
C VAL A 276 5.50 -1.44 -9.32
N VAL A 277 6.36 -1.44 -8.30
CA VAL A 277 7.25 -2.57 -7.98
C VAL A 277 7.04 -3.01 -6.53
N PHE A 278 6.62 -4.25 -6.34
CA PHE A 278 6.51 -4.95 -5.06
C PHE A 278 7.19 -6.32 -5.13
N SER A 279 8.33 -6.41 -5.81
CA SER A 279 9.09 -7.65 -5.92
C SER A 279 9.62 -8.09 -4.56
N GLU A 280 9.63 -9.40 -4.31
CA GLU A 280 10.06 -10.03 -3.05
C GLU A 280 9.28 -9.57 -1.80
N SER A 281 8.13 -8.94 -1.98
CA SER A 281 7.31 -8.41 -0.88
C SER A 281 6.39 -9.48 -0.29
N THR A 282 6.11 -9.37 1.02
CA THR A 282 5.13 -10.20 1.72
C THR A 282 3.98 -9.32 2.18
N ILE A 283 2.76 -9.64 1.76
CA ILE A 283 1.58 -8.84 2.06
C ILE A 283 0.46 -9.75 2.55
N ASP A 284 -0.18 -9.37 3.64
CA ASP A 284 -1.25 -10.19 4.18
C ASP A 284 -2.50 -10.15 3.30
N ASP A 285 -2.98 -8.96 2.94
CA ASP A 285 -4.10 -8.78 2.01
C ASP A 285 -3.86 -7.62 1.03
N VAL A 286 -4.24 -7.79 -0.24
CA VAL A 286 -3.91 -6.81 -1.30
C VAL A 286 -5.13 -6.40 -2.11
N LEU A 287 -5.36 -5.09 -2.14
CA LEU A 287 -6.38 -4.44 -2.94
C LEU A 287 -5.74 -3.34 -3.84
N PHE A 288 -5.67 -3.61 -5.13
CA PHE A 288 -5.45 -2.60 -6.16
C PHE A 288 -6.79 -2.23 -6.78
N GLY A 289 -7.41 -1.15 -6.30
CA GLY A 289 -8.74 -0.71 -6.77
C GLY A 289 -8.69 0.58 -7.59
N ARG A 290 -9.23 0.61 -8.81
CA ARG A 290 -9.41 1.82 -9.63
C ARG A 290 -8.14 2.66 -9.81
N ASN A 291 -7.03 2.04 -10.17
CA ASN A 291 -5.80 2.76 -10.49
C ASN A 291 -5.58 2.84 -11.98
N TYR A 292 -4.97 3.92 -12.43
CA TYR A 292 -4.47 4.05 -13.78
C TYR A 292 -2.97 3.82 -13.77
N ILE A 293 -2.55 2.58 -13.97
CA ILE A 293 -1.14 2.24 -14.10
C ILE A 293 -0.80 2.32 -15.60
N LYS A 294 0.14 3.17 -16.00
CA LYS A 294 0.48 3.35 -17.43
C LYS A 294 1.50 2.32 -17.92
N GLY A 295 2.47 2.02 -17.08
CA GLY A 295 3.58 1.12 -17.35
C GLY A 295 3.36 -0.24 -16.71
N SER A 296 4.35 -0.68 -15.95
CA SER A 296 4.45 -2.04 -15.46
C SER A 296 4.05 -2.21 -14.00
N ILE A 297 3.53 -3.38 -13.67
CA ILE A 297 3.38 -3.86 -12.29
C ILE A 297 4.31 -5.06 -12.12
N ASP A 298 5.34 -4.91 -11.30
CA ASP A 298 6.26 -5.99 -10.94
C ASP A 298 5.88 -6.57 -9.56
N LEU A 299 5.45 -7.83 -9.56
CA LEU A 299 5.12 -8.64 -8.38
C LEU A 299 6.01 -9.90 -8.32
N SER A 300 7.21 -9.85 -8.90
CA SER A 300 8.15 -10.97 -8.95
C SER A 300 8.45 -11.50 -7.55
N TYR A 301 8.22 -12.79 -7.32
CA TYR A 301 8.44 -13.47 -6.05
C TYR A 301 7.71 -12.84 -4.85
N ALA A 302 6.67 -12.03 -5.10
CA ALA A 302 5.81 -11.54 -4.04
C ALA A 302 4.98 -12.70 -3.46
N HIS A 303 4.64 -12.59 -2.18
CA HIS A 303 3.74 -13.52 -1.50
C HIS A 303 2.58 -12.75 -0.86
N VAL A 304 1.37 -13.03 -1.36
CA VAL A 304 0.10 -12.53 -0.84
C VAL A 304 -0.58 -13.65 -0.04
N ASN A 305 -0.77 -13.46 1.28
CA ASN A 305 -1.35 -14.49 2.15
C ASN A 305 -2.85 -14.71 1.94
N HIS A 306 -3.56 -13.70 1.44
CA HIS A 306 -4.99 -13.79 1.18
C HIS A 306 -5.29 -13.48 -0.29
N THR A 307 -5.99 -12.37 -0.55
CA THR A 307 -6.49 -12.05 -1.87
C THR A 307 -5.59 -11.03 -2.54
N LEU A 308 -5.27 -11.28 -3.81
CA LEU A 308 -4.72 -10.28 -4.72
C LEU A 308 -5.84 -9.80 -5.64
N GLU A 309 -6.35 -8.60 -5.39
CA GLU A 309 -7.43 -8.02 -6.18
C GLU A 309 -6.92 -6.90 -7.09
N LEU A 310 -6.94 -7.14 -8.41
CA LEU A 310 -6.63 -6.16 -9.46
C LEU A 310 -7.95 -5.63 -10.07
N THR A 311 -8.61 -4.81 -9.27
CA THR A 311 -9.81 -3.98 -9.44
C THR A 311 -9.78 -2.84 -10.43
N GLU A 312 -10.46 -2.88 -11.58
CA GLU A 312 -10.67 -1.68 -12.42
C GLU A 312 -9.37 -0.93 -12.74
N THR A 313 -8.28 -1.69 -12.84
CA THR A 313 -6.92 -1.17 -13.01
C THR A 313 -6.52 -1.30 -14.48
N THR A 314 -5.91 -0.26 -15.03
CA THR A 314 -5.22 -0.35 -16.33
C THR A 314 -3.75 -0.58 -16.09
N PHE A 315 -3.07 -1.27 -17.00
CA PHE A 315 -1.61 -1.45 -17.01
C PHE A 315 -1.15 -1.86 -18.41
N HIS A 316 0.16 -1.75 -18.64
CA HIS A 316 0.79 -2.24 -19.86
C HIS A 316 1.33 -3.66 -19.70
N GLU A 317 1.98 -3.93 -18.57
CA GLU A 317 2.61 -5.21 -18.29
C GLU A 317 2.42 -5.58 -16.82
N ILE A 318 2.10 -6.86 -16.55
CA ILE A 318 2.29 -7.45 -15.23
C ILE A 318 3.43 -8.45 -15.32
N PHE A 319 4.49 -8.21 -14.55
CA PHE A 319 5.60 -9.13 -14.39
C PHE A 319 5.51 -9.78 -13.01
N ALA A 320 5.08 -11.03 -12.94
CA ALA A 320 4.83 -11.73 -11.67
C ALA A 320 5.41 -13.16 -11.62
N PRO A 321 6.67 -13.38 -12.07
CA PRO A 321 7.30 -14.69 -11.95
C PRO A 321 7.45 -15.10 -10.48
N GLY A 322 7.11 -16.34 -10.16
CA GLY A 322 7.20 -16.87 -8.79
C GLY A 322 6.21 -16.27 -7.79
N LEU A 323 5.25 -15.46 -8.24
CA LEU A 323 4.19 -14.90 -7.39
C LEU A 323 3.44 -16.02 -6.65
N LYS A 324 3.23 -15.86 -5.34
CA LYS A 324 2.42 -16.75 -4.51
C LYS A 324 1.18 -16.04 -4.00
N VAL A 325 0.00 -16.62 -4.22
CA VAL A 325 -1.28 -16.14 -3.70
C VAL A 325 -2.00 -17.29 -3.01
N ASP A 326 -2.17 -17.17 -1.70
CA ASP A 326 -2.63 -18.29 -0.85
C ASP A 326 -4.16 -18.47 -0.85
N ASP A 327 -4.96 -17.44 -1.15
CA ASP A 327 -6.42 -17.55 -1.26
C ASP A 327 -6.92 -17.32 -2.69
N SER A 328 -7.05 -16.05 -3.13
CA SER A 328 -7.66 -15.76 -4.42
C SER A 328 -6.94 -14.67 -5.23
N LEU A 329 -6.70 -14.94 -6.51
CA LEU A 329 -6.36 -13.93 -7.50
C LEU A 329 -7.65 -13.48 -8.20
N LYS A 330 -8.01 -12.21 -8.01
CA LYS A 330 -9.16 -11.58 -8.69
C LYS A 330 -8.67 -10.55 -9.69
N PHE A 331 -9.14 -10.67 -10.92
CA PHE A 331 -8.67 -9.84 -12.00
C PHE A 331 -9.84 -9.19 -12.75
N ARG A 332 -9.86 -7.86 -12.81
CA ARG A 332 -10.89 -7.11 -13.54
C ARG A 332 -10.29 -5.86 -14.18
N VAL A 333 -9.84 -6.00 -15.43
CA VAL A 333 -9.35 -4.86 -16.21
C VAL A 333 -10.52 -3.92 -16.53
N SER A 334 -10.28 -2.61 -16.48
CA SER A 334 -11.30 -1.64 -16.86
C SER A 334 -11.65 -1.76 -18.36
N ASP A 335 -12.94 -1.65 -18.69
CA ASP A 335 -13.46 -1.80 -20.07
C ASP A 335 -12.83 -0.83 -21.09
N ARG A 336 -12.14 0.23 -20.63
CA ARG A 336 -11.55 1.27 -21.50
C ARG A 336 -10.39 0.76 -22.35
N GLN A 337 -9.64 -0.25 -21.92
CA GLN A 337 -8.59 -0.89 -22.75
C GLN A 337 -9.14 -2.06 -23.57
N ALA A 338 -10.34 -2.56 -23.25
CA ALA A 338 -10.94 -3.75 -23.85
C ALA A 338 -11.81 -3.46 -25.08
N TYR A 339 -11.83 -2.23 -25.60
CA TYR A 339 -12.61 -1.86 -26.78
C TYR A 339 -11.94 -2.39 -28.07
N MET A 340 -12.01 -3.69 -28.28
CA MET A 340 -12.04 -4.24 -29.63
C MET A 340 -13.48 -4.11 -30.15
N PRO A 341 -13.70 -3.49 -31.33
CA PRO A 341 -14.98 -3.63 -32.01
C PRO A 341 -15.10 -5.07 -32.48
N VAL A 342 -15.61 -5.95 -31.62
CA VAL A 342 -16.02 -7.28 -32.04
C VAL A 342 -17.37 -7.08 -32.72
N GLU A 343 -17.41 -7.18 -34.05
CA GLU A 343 -18.69 -7.32 -34.76
C GLU A 343 -19.45 -8.49 -34.14
N GLU A 344 -20.65 -8.23 -33.61
CA GLU A 344 -21.55 -9.21 -32.99
C GLU A 344 -21.96 -10.28 -34.01
N THR A 345 -21.07 -11.23 -34.28
CA THR A 345 -21.44 -12.52 -34.84
C THR A 345 -21.35 -13.53 -33.72
N LEU A 346 -22.50 -14.09 -33.35
CA LEU A 346 -22.71 -15.09 -32.29
C LEU A 346 -22.05 -16.43 -32.66
N SER A 347 -20.75 -16.43 -32.99
CA SER A 347 -19.95 -17.66 -33.02
C SER A 347 -19.40 -17.90 -31.61
N PRO A 348 -19.61 -19.08 -31.02
CA PRO A 348 -19.13 -19.40 -29.67
C PRO A 348 -17.60 -19.34 -29.54
N CYS A 349 -16.88 -19.46 -30.67
CA CYS A 349 -15.51 -18.99 -30.82
C CYS A 349 -15.50 -18.01 -32.01
N PRO A 350 -15.42 -16.68 -31.84
CA PRO A 350 -15.01 -15.83 -32.94
C PRO A 350 -13.64 -16.34 -33.40
N ALA A 351 -13.43 -16.49 -34.71
CA ALA A 351 -12.14 -16.90 -35.23
C ALA A 351 -11.09 -15.90 -34.74
N VAL A 352 -10.27 -16.28 -33.75
CA VAL A 352 -9.26 -15.37 -33.24
C VAL A 352 -8.21 -15.26 -34.32
N GLU A 353 -8.11 -14.07 -34.90
CA GLU A 353 -7.05 -13.79 -35.83
C GLU A 353 -5.72 -13.96 -35.10
N PRO A 354 -4.78 -14.76 -35.65
CA PRO A 354 -3.50 -14.98 -35.02
C PRO A 354 -2.83 -13.63 -34.74
N VAL A 355 -2.11 -13.50 -33.62
CA VAL A 355 -1.42 -12.25 -33.22
C VAL A 355 -0.61 -11.62 -34.37
N ASN A 356 -0.05 -12.46 -35.24
CA ASN A 356 0.66 -12.03 -36.44
C ASN A 356 -0.24 -11.30 -37.46
N GLU A 357 -1.50 -11.73 -37.63
CA GLU A 357 -2.49 -11.06 -38.48
C GLU A 357 -3.00 -9.77 -37.85
N TYR A 358 -3.14 -9.71 -36.52
CA TYR A 358 -3.38 -8.46 -35.79
C TYR A 358 -2.26 -7.44 -36.04
N LEU A 359 -1.01 -7.82 -35.81
CA LEU A 359 0.17 -6.98 -36.07
C LEU A 359 0.21 -6.53 -37.54
N ARG A 360 -0.14 -7.43 -38.47
CA ARG A 360 -0.22 -7.13 -39.91
C ARG A 360 -1.33 -6.14 -40.25
N LYS A 361 -2.55 -6.31 -39.72
CA LYS A 361 -3.67 -5.39 -39.95
C LYS A 361 -3.40 -4.01 -39.40
N MET A 362 -2.75 -3.92 -38.24
CA MET A 362 -2.31 -2.65 -37.67
C MET A 362 -1.25 -1.97 -38.55
N GLN A 363 -0.27 -2.72 -39.06
CA GLN A 363 0.71 -2.21 -40.03
C GLN A 363 0.04 -1.70 -41.32
N LEU A 364 -0.97 -2.43 -41.81
CA LEU A 364 -1.74 -2.04 -42.99
C LEU A 364 -2.61 -0.80 -42.75
N TRP A 365 -3.22 -0.66 -41.58
CA TRP A 365 -4.01 0.52 -41.20
C TRP A 365 -3.14 1.78 -41.10
N ASN A 366 -1.93 1.66 -40.51
CA ASN A 366 -0.95 2.75 -40.47
C ASN A 366 -0.46 3.14 -41.88
N ALA A 367 -0.31 2.17 -42.78
CA ALA A 367 0.12 2.42 -44.16
C ALA A 367 -0.98 3.09 -45.02
N THR A 368 -2.25 2.78 -44.77
CA THR A 368 -3.39 3.24 -45.59
C THR A 368 -3.94 4.60 -45.17
N THR A 369 -3.84 4.98 -43.90
CA THR A 369 -4.41 6.25 -43.42
C THR A 369 -3.53 7.48 -43.68
N GLY A 370 -2.29 7.31 -44.18
CA GLY A 370 -1.40 8.43 -44.55
C GLY A 370 -1.05 9.36 -43.38
N SER A 371 -1.36 8.98 -42.15
CA SER A 371 -1.12 9.76 -40.94
C SER A 371 0.39 9.80 -40.68
N LYS A 372 1.03 10.90 -41.08
CA LYS A 372 2.43 11.18 -40.77
C LYS A 372 2.55 11.42 -39.26
N ARG A 373 2.85 10.35 -38.51
CA ARG A 373 2.99 10.26 -37.04
C ARG A 373 1.66 10.12 -36.29
N GLY A 374 0.93 9.05 -36.55
CA GLY A 374 0.15 8.44 -35.47
C GLY A 374 1.08 8.02 -34.33
N PRO A 375 0.62 8.01 -33.06
CA PRO A 375 1.41 7.45 -31.97
C PRO A 375 1.84 6.03 -32.37
N GLU A 376 3.11 5.70 -32.09
CA GLU A 376 3.62 4.34 -32.28
C GLU A 376 2.65 3.39 -31.58
N PRO A 377 2.21 2.31 -32.24
CA PRO A 377 1.23 1.43 -31.63
C PRO A 377 1.78 0.90 -30.31
N GLU A 378 1.03 1.10 -29.24
CA GLU A 378 1.41 0.60 -27.92
C GLU A 378 1.58 -0.93 -28.01
N PRO A 379 2.61 -1.50 -27.35
CA PRO A 379 2.76 -2.94 -27.31
C PRO A 379 1.49 -3.61 -26.76
N PRO A 380 1.18 -4.86 -27.15
CA PRO A 380 0.04 -5.56 -26.58
C PRO A 380 0.25 -5.72 -25.07
N VAL A 381 -0.82 -5.57 -24.29
CA VAL A 381 -0.77 -5.79 -22.83
C VAL A 381 -0.32 -7.22 -22.54
N GLN A 382 0.63 -7.39 -21.62
CA GLN A 382 1.22 -8.70 -21.31
C GLN A 382 1.11 -9.02 -19.82
N MET A 383 1.03 -10.31 -19.48
CA MET A 383 1.06 -10.79 -18.11
C MET A 383 1.94 -12.03 -18.02
N ASP A 384 2.90 -12.01 -17.10
CA ASP A 384 3.83 -13.09 -16.84
C ASP A 384 3.56 -13.70 -15.47
N LEU A 385 3.05 -14.92 -15.46
CA LEU A 385 2.77 -15.75 -14.28
C LEU A 385 3.66 -16.99 -14.26
N ARG A 386 4.86 -16.93 -14.85
CA ARG A 386 5.79 -18.06 -14.83
C ARG A 386 6.10 -18.47 -13.39
N ASP A 387 6.07 -19.78 -13.13
CA ASP A 387 6.33 -20.36 -11.81
C ASP A 387 5.42 -19.84 -10.66
N ALA A 388 4.33 -19.13 -10.98
CA ALA A 388 3.40 -18.62 -9.99
C ALA A 388 2.60 -19.75 -9.33
N ARG A 389 2.23 -19.56 -8.06
CA ARG A 389 1.43 -20.50 -7.26
C ARG A 389 0.20 -19.80 -6.71
N ILE A 390 -0.98 -20.15 -7.20
CA ILE A 390 -2.22 -19.44 -6.89
C ILE A 390 -3.26 -20.44 -6.42
N HIS A 391 -3.86 -20.27 -5.24
CA HIS A 391 -4.88 -21.22 -4.78
C HIS A 391 -6.14 -21.17 -5.65
N ILE A 392 -6.82 -20.02 -5.71
CA ILE A 392 -8.02 -19.83 -6.53
C ILE A 392 -7.78 -18.68 -7.52
N ILE A 393 -8.11 -18.91 -8.80
CA ILE A 393 -8.22 -17.83 -9.79
C ILE A 393 -9.70 -17.51 -9.97
N GLU A 394 -10.13 -16.31 -9.63
CA GLU A 394 -11.48 -15.83 -9.90
C GLU A 394 -11.47 -15.03 -11.22
N THR A 395 -12.07 -15.61 -12.26
CA THR A 395 -12.14 -14.97 -13.57
C THR A 395 -13.34 -14.02 -13.64
N PRO A 396 -13.20 -12.87 -14.30
CA PRO A 396 -14.34 -12.01 -14.58
C PRO A 396 -15.34 -12.69 -15.54
N PRO A 397 -16.61 -12.25 -15.57
CA PRO A 397 -17.65 -12.85 -16.41
C PRO A 397 -17.45 -12.65 -17.92
N TYR A 398 -16.48 -11.81 -18.34
CA TYR A 398 -16.25 -11.45 -19.75
C TYR A 398 -14.79 -11.72 -20.18
N VAL A 399 -14.63 -12.30 -21.38
CA VAL A 399 -13.33 -12.74 -21.94
C VAL A 399 -12.39 -11.58 -22.26
N SER A 400 -12.94 -10.41 -22.59
CA SER A 400 -12.20 -9.19 -22.95
C SER A 400 -11.40 -8.58 -21.80
N MET A 401 -11.48 -9.17 -20.60
CA MET A 401 -10.80 -8.69 -19.41
C MET A 401 -9.47 -9.40 -19.12
N TRP A 402 -9.03 -10.37 -19.94
CA TRP A 402 -7.68 -10.95 -19.84
C TRP A 402 -6.71 -10.28 -20.83
N PRO A 403 -5.41 -10.14 -20.49
CA PRO A 403 -4.42 -9.61 -21.41
C PRO A 403 -4.23 -10.54 -22.62
N PRO A 404 -3.97 -10.00 -23.82
CA PRO A 404 -3.79 -10.78 -25.05
C PRO A 404 -2.56 -11.68 -25.04
N VAL A 405 -1.55 -11.36 -24.21
CA VAL A 405 -0.34 -12.18 -24.05
C VAL A 405 -0.23 -12.63 -22.59
N LEU A 406 -0.20 -13.94 -22.38
CA LEU A 406 -0.10 -14.56 -21.05
C LEU A 406 0.99 -15.64 -21.04
N TYR A 407 2.00 -15.48 -20.18
CA TYR A 407 3.06 -16.47 -19.95
C TYR A 407 2.77 -17.24 -18.66
N MET A 408 2.58 -18.56 -18.74
CA MET A 408 2.22 -19.39 -17.56
C MET A 408 3.11 -20.62 -17.40
N HIS A 409 4.30 -20.63 -17.99
CA HIS A 409 5.20 -21.78 -17.86
C HIS A 409 5.55 -22.03 -16.38
N GLY A 410 5.34 -23.25 -15.89
CA GLY A 410 5.59 -23.60 -14.48
C GLY A 410 4.52 -23.15 -13.48
N MET A 411 3.48 -22.42 -13.93
CA MET A 411 2.38 -21.97 -13.07
C MET A 411 1.57 -23.14 -12.49
N ASN A 412 1.14 -23.03 -11.24
CA ASN A 412 0.27 -23.99 -10.56
C ASN A 412 -0.92 -23.29 -9.89
N PHE A 413 -2.10 -23.90 -9.97
CA PHE A 413 -3.27 -23.47 -9.20
C PHE A 413 -4.22 -24.60 -8.83
N ASP A 414 -4.98 -24.42 -7.75
CA ASP A 414 -5.86 -25.46 -7.21
C ASP A 414 -7.27 -25.41 -7.82
N ALA A 415 -7.82 -24.21 -8.02
CA ALA A 415 -9.15 -24.02 -8.57
C ALA A 415 -9.26 -22.78 -9.48
N LEU A 416 -10.16 -22.90 -10.47
CA LEU A 416 -10.61 -21.79 -11.32
C LEU A 416 -12.09 -21.56 -11.03
N ARG A 417 -12.47 -20.33 -10.66
CA ARG A 417 -13.84 -19.95 -10.34
C ARG A 417 -14.32 -18.87 -11.28
N LEU A 418 -15.42 -19.15 -11.98
CA LEU A 418 -16.10 -18.17 -12.82
C LEU A 418 -17.06 -17.35 -11.95
N ASP A 419 -16.88 -16.03 -11.86
CA ASP A 419 -17.83 -15.18 -11.14
C ASP A 419 -19.11 -14.96 -11.97
N TYR A 420 -20.06 -15.89 -11.80
CA TYR A 420 -21.36 -15.84 -12.49
C TYR A 420 -22.47 -15.12 -11.70
N ARG A 421 -22.14 -14.44 -10.58
CA ARG A 421 -23.18 -14.01 -9.63
C ARG A 421 -24.11 -12.89 -10.11
N ARG A 422 -23.92 -12.29 -11.30
CA ARG A 422 -24.78 -11.20 -11.79
C ARG A 422 -25.75 -11.53 -12.93
N THR A 423 -25.68 -12.69 -13.59
CA THR A 423 -26.50 -12.93 -14.80
C THR A 423 -27.07 -14.34 -14.93
N ALA A 424 -27.51 -14.95 -13.82
CA ALA A 424 -28.49 -16.03 -13.89
C ALA A 424 -29.89 -15.48 -14.29
N ARG A 425 -29.98 -14.82 -15.45
CA ARG A 425 -31.20 -14.91 -16.25
C ARG A 425 -31.27 -16.37 -16.70
N LYS A 426 -32.30 -17.08 -16.24
CA LYS A 426 -32.70 -18.44 -16.65
C LYS A 426 -32.32 -18.70 -18.12
N GLY A 427 -31.35 -19.57 -18.40
CA GLY A 427 -31.16 -20.15 -19.74
C GLY A 427 -29.76 -20.18 -20.35
N ILE A 428 -28.69 -19.70 -19.68
CA ILE A 428 -27.33 -19.88 -20.22
C ILE A 428 -26.84 -21.29 -19.85
N PRO A 429 -26.51 -22.18 -20.81
CA PRO A 429 -26.15 -23.57 -20.50
C PRO A 429 -24.69 -23.71 -20.03
N ASP A 430 -24.45 -24.66 -19.12
CA ASP A 430 -23.13 -25.12 -18.61
C ASP A 430 -22.10 -25.50 -19.71
N SER A 431 -22.50 -25.51 -20.99
CA SER A 431 -21.62 -25.77 -22.14
C SER A 431 -20.70 -24.61 -22.50
N LEU A 432 -21.00 -23.38 -22.07
CA LEU A 432 -20.18 -22.19 -22.36
C LEU A 432 -18.83 -22.21 -21.63
N ASP A 433 -18.77 -22.77 -20.43
CA ASP A 433 -17.52 -22.88 -19.64
C ASP A 433 -16.48 -23.76 -20.33
N ARG A 434 -16.94 -24.84 -20.98
CA ARG A 434 -16.07 -25.73 -21.77
C ARG A 434 -15.69 -25.14 -23.12
N ALA A 435 -16.61 -24.41 -23.75
CA ALA A 435 -16.37 -23.73 -25.01
C ALA A 435 -15.35 -22.61 -24.83
N TRP A 436 -15.50 -21.76 -23.80
CA TRP A 436 -14.60 -20.64 -23.49
C TRP A 436 -13.14 -21.07 -23.42
N TYR A 437 -12.84 -22.05 -22.56
CA TYR A 437 -11.48 -22.51 -22.35
C TYR A 437 -10.89 -23.10 -23.64
N SER A 438 -11.71 -23.86 -24.37
CA SER A 438 -11.30 -24.44 -25.66
C SER A 438 -11.04 -23.38 -26.72
N CYS A 439 -11.86 -22.32 -26.80
CA CYS A 439 -11.68 -21.20 -27.74
C CYS A 439 -10.43 -20.39 -27.39
N TRP A 440 -10.21 -20.13 -26.10
CA TRP A 440 -9.02 -19.42 -25.63
C TRP A 440 -7.74 -20.20 -25.97
N LEU A 441 -7.71 -21.51 -25.70
CA LEU A 441 -6.58 -22.35 -26.12
C LEU A 441 -6.31 -22.34 -27.62
N GLN A 442 -7.37 -22.37 -28.44
CA GLN A 442 -7.27 -22.31 -29.90
C GLN A 442 -6.79 -20.94 -30.41
N SER A 443 -7.01 -19.87 -29.65
CA SER A 443 -6.60 -18.52 -30.03
C SER A 443 -5.10 -18.23 -29.84
N ILE A 444 -4.43 -19.02 -28.99
CA ILE A 444 -3.05 -18.76 -28.54
C ILE A 444 -2.03 -19.62 -29.31
N SER A 445 -2.47 -20.52 -30.20
CA SER A 445 -1.63 -21.47 -30.94
C SER A 445 -0.77 -20.85 -32.07
N ALA A 446 -0.19 -19.66 -31.86
CA ALA A 446 0.90 -19.13 -32.67
C ALA A 446 2.22 -19.89 -32.37
N PRO A 447 3.18 -20.00 -33.31
CA PRO A 447 4.28 -20.99 -33.28
C PRO A 447 5.41 -20.74 -32.25
N ARG A 448 5.18 -19.91 -31.22
CA ARG A 448 6.11 -19.71 -30.09
C ARG A 448 5.58 -20.26 -28.76
N PHE A 449 4.47 -20.98 -28.78
CA PHE A 449 3.82 -21.51 -27.58
C PHE A 449 4.16 -22.98 -27.29
N ASP A 450 4.45 -23.26 -26.03
CA ASP A 450 4.45 -24.62 -25.48
C ASP A 450 3.02 -24.99 -25.09
N GLU A 451 2.40 -25.93 -25.82
CA GLU A 451 1.04 -26.41 -25.56
C GLU A 451 0.91 -27.22 -24.25
N GLN A 452 2.03 -27.62 -23.62
CA GLN A 452 2.01 -28.61 -22.55
C GLN A 452 1.31 -28.15 -21.26
N PRO A 453 1.54 -26.93 -20.71
CA PRO A 453 0.86 -26.46 -19.49
C PRO A 453 -0.65 -26.37 -19.67
N TYR A 454 -1.07 -26.01 -20.88
CA TYR A 454 -2.45 -25.88 -21.28
C TYR A 454 -3.14 -27.23 -21.44
N LYS A 455 -2.48 -28.21 -22.04
CA LYS A 455 -2.98 -29.60 -22.07
C LYS A 455 -3.12 -30.18 -20.67
N LEU A 456 -2.20 -29.87 -19.75
CA LEU A 456 -2.28 -30.30 -18.35
C LEU A 456 -3.47 -29.67 -17.63
N LEU A 457 -3.71 -28.37 -17.82
CA LEU A 457 -4.86 -27.69 -17.25
C LEU A 457 -6.20 -28.16 -17.88
N THR A 458 -6.25 -28.34 -19.20
CA THR A 458 -7.40 -28.95 -19.91
C THR A 458 -7.70 -30.32 -19.33
N THR A 459 -6.67 -31.12 -19.12
CA THR A 459 -6.77 -32.48 -18.58
C THR A 459 -7.24 -32.46 -17.12
N TYR A 460 -6.72 -31.55 -16.29
CA TYR A 460 -7.17 -31.35 -14.91
C TYR A 460 -8.65 -30.96 -14.84
N LEU A 461 -9.07 -29.98 -15.64
CA LEU A 461 -10.47 -29.54 -15.72
C LEU A 461 -11.40 -30.63 -16.26
N LEU A 462 -10.94 -31.43 -17.25
CA LEU A 462 -11.69 -32.58 -17.77
C LEU A 462 -11.81 -33.74 -16.78
N ILE A 463 -10.78 -33.98 -15.95
CA ILE A 463 -10.78 -35.05 -14.95
C ILE A 463 -11.67 -34.67 -13.76
N ARG A 464 -11.57 -33.45 -13.22
CA ARG A 464 -12.40 -33.01 -12.09
C ARG A 464 -13.83 -32.66 -12.49
N GLY A 465 -14.06 -32.15 -13.70
CA GLY A 465 -15.40 -31.90 -14.24
C GLY A 465 -16.24 -33.15 -14.48
N ARG A 466 -15.67 -34.36 -14.34
CA ARG A 466 -16.38 -35.65 -14.38
C ARG A 466 -16.65 -36.26 -13.00
N LEU A 467 -16.15 -35.66 -11.92
CA LEU A 467 -16.24 -36.18 -10.54
C LEU A 467 -17.16 -35.35 -9.63
N ARG A 468 -18.12 -34.63 -10.21
CA ARG A 468 -19.26 -34.05 -9.48
C ARG A 468 -20.57 -34.54 -10.06
#